data_AF-A0AAN9G3Q5-F1
#
_entry.id   AF-A0AAN9G3Q5-F1
#
_cell.length_a   1.000
_cell.length_b   1.000
_cell.length_c   1.000
_cell.angle_alpha   90.00
_cell.angle_beta   90.00
_cell.angle_gamma   90.00
#
_symmetry.space_group_name_H-M   'P 1'
#
loop_
_entity.id
_entity.type
_entity.pdbx_description
1 polymer ?
#
loop_
_entity_poly.entity_id
_entity_poly.type
_entity_poly.pdbx_seq_one_letter_code
_entity_poly.pdbx_strand_id
1 'polypeptide(L)'
;MQPKTKRRQIARQYLLTVEGDRVQVCKQFFLATLCVGQAYVDHAVRHPHDGTFCGEDGRGKHIPANKTSEEDRARVNQHISSFPALESHYSRKGHSGNRRFLDSTLNINRMYQLYEAAMNEQNIQPVSNSMYRDIFNREFNLSFHVPKKDQCLLCHKYHEEKRKHTLTEELEQEYLAHQERKQELRAEKAKDKQMAKENPNLHVATFDLEAVLSTPCSLVSQTHYKRKLAVYNLTVFSLADKQAECYVWNETEGKKGACEIGTCLLLHLKALPPNITHVVLYSDTCSGQNRNQYAAAALQYVAQKLPNIETIDQTFLESGHTHMECDSMHACIERAKKNVTIHIPDQWNTVLQMARPSAPYTVVPIKHSDIQDFKMLASSSMRNTKTDISGTRILWTKIKWIRYGKGETDTLFFKYTPGDPFNLLKTRGSTGRRRRQPAPPEHLSARYSRRQPVSSAKKADLLDLCRLGIVPEQHHNFYHKLPSENSAPDRLAEPDATEDTDTDED
;
A
#
# COMPACT_ATOMS: atom_id res chain seq x y z
N MET A 1 -18.84 -77.79 32.83
CA MET A 1 -17.42 -77.45 33.03
C MET A 1 -16.59 -78.15 31.97
N GLN A 2 -16.17 -77.44 30.92
CA GLN A 2 -15.14 -77.93 30.01
C GLN A 2 -13.77 -77.38 30.47
N PRO A 3 -12.70 -78.20 30.51
CA PRO A 3 -11.40 -77.74 30.93
C PRO A 3 -10.81 -76.81 29.87
N LYS A 4 -10.53 -75.55 30.24
CA LYS A 4 -9.78 -74.61 29.40
C LYS A 4 -8.29 -75.00 29.42
N THR A 5 -7.91 -76.00 28.64
CA THR A 5 -6.51 -76.30 28.35
C THR A 5 -6.08 -75.51 27.12
N LYS A 6 -5.76 -74.22 27.28
CA LYS A 6 -4.86 -73.56 26.31
C LYS A 6 -3.44 -73.99 26.63
N ARG A 7 -2.99 -75.13 26.07
CA ARG A 7 -1.56 -75.46 26.01
C ARG A 7 -0.86 -74.31 25.29
N ARG A 8 0.04 -73.57 25.96
CA ARG A 8 0.98 -72.68 25.27
C ARG A 8 1.76 -73.53 24.29
N GLN A 9 1.68 -73.23 22.99
CA GLN A 9 2.44 -73.94 21.95
C GLN A 9 3.95 -73.71 22.08
N ILE A 10 4.38 -72.66 22.79
CA ILE A 10 5.78 -72.33 23.03
C ILE A 10 5.96 -71.98 24.51
N ALA A 11 6.80 -72.74 25.21
CA ALA A 11 7.28 -72.39 26.56
C ALA A 11 8.58 -71.60 26.42
N ARG A 12 8.69 -70.45 27.08
CA ARG A 12 9.91 -69.64 27.09
C ARG A 12 10.53 -69.68 28.48
N GLN A 13 11.82 -69.99 28.52
CA GLN A 13 12.64 -69.89 29.72
C GLN A 13 13.41 -68.58 29.67
N TYR A 14 13.46 -67.86 30.79
CA TYR A 14 14.21 -66.61 30.94
C TYR A 14 15.38 -66.90 31.86
N LEU A 15 16.60 -66.62 31.40
CA LEU A 15 17.85 -66.97 32.08
C LEU A 15 18.70 -65.72 32.19
N LEU A 16 19.30 -65.48 33.36
CA LEU A 16 20.30 -64.43 33.58
C LEU A 16 21.60 -65.08 34.03
N THR A 17 22.74 -64.54 33.59
CA THR A 17 24.05 -65.06 33.99
C THR A 17 24.51 -64.38 35.29
N VAL A 18 24.78 -65.17 36.33
CA VAL A 18 25.33 -64.72 37.62
C VAL A 18 26.60 -65.53 37.86
N GLU A 19 27.74 -64.86 38.01
CA GLU A 19 29.05 -65.50 38.27
C GLU A 19 29.46 -66.61 37.27
N GLY A 20 28.96 -66.52 36.03
CA GLY A 20 29.22 -67.49 34.96
C GLY A 20 28.14 -68.55 34.79
N ASP A 21 27.26 -68.72 35.79
CA ASP A 21 26.17 -69.68 35.75
C ASP A 21 24.86 -69.06 35.27
N ARG A 22 24.10 -69.82 34.45
CA ARG A 22 22.80 -69.39 33.94
C ARG A 22 21.70 -69.74 34.94
N VAL A 23 21.17 -68.73 35.62
CA VAL A 23 20.09 -68.87 36.60
C VAL A 23 18.74 -68.59 35.93
N GLN A 24 17.79 -69.51 36.08
CA GLN A 24 16.43 -69.32 35.57
C GLN A 24 15.66 -68.34 36.46
N VAL A 25 15.05 -67.33 35.84
CA VAL A 25 14.28 -66.29 36.51
C VAL A 25 12.87 -66.19 35.95
N CYS A 26 11.98 -65.52 36.68
CA CYS A 26 10.65 -65.21 36.15
C CYS A 26 10.72 -64.12 35.07
N LYS A 27 9.74 -64.09 34.16
CA LYS A 27 9.67 -63.09 33.08
C LYS A 27 9.73 -61.65 33.62
N GLN A 28 9.02 -61.36 34.70
CA GLN A 28 8.93 -59.99 35.22
C GLN A 28 10.26 -59.51 35.79
N PHE A 29 10.99 -60.41 36.47
CA PHE A 29 12.34 -60.15 36.94
C PHE A 29 13.28 -59.92 35.77
N PHE A 30 13.26 -60.79 34.75
CA PHE A 30 14.09 -60.63 33.54
C PHE A 30 13.92 -59.27 32.86
N LEU A 31 12.67 -58.83 32.66
CA LEU A 31 12.38 -57.54 32.02
C LEU A 31 12.80 -56.35 32.89
N ALA A 32 12.58 -56.43 34.20
CA ALA A 32 12.96 -55.37 35.13
C ALA A 32 14.47 -55.25 35.29
N THR A 33 15.18 -56.38 35.44
CA THR A 33 16.64 -56.41 35.62
C THR A 33 17.39 -55.90 34.39
N LEU A 34 16.91 -56.21 33.18
CA LEU A 34 17.52 -55.74 31.93
C LEU A 34 16.92 -54.39 31.45
N CYS A 35 15.95 -53.82 32.15
CA CYS A 35 15.22 -52.61 31.77
C CYS A 35 14.67 -52.66 30.33
N VAL A 36 14.19 -53.83 29.87
CA VAL A 36 13.64 -54.01 28.51
C VAL A 36 12.14 -54.28 28.54
N GLY A 37 11.42 -53.72 27.56
CA GLY A 37 9.99 -53.96 27.39
C GLY A 37 9.69 -55.35 26.84
N GLN A 38 8.53 -55.92 27.17
CA GLN A 38 8.13 -57.23 26.66
C GLN A 38 8.12 -57.30 25.12
N ALA A 39 7.63 -56.24 24.45
CA ALA A 39 7.55 -56.20 22.99
C ALA A 39 8.94 -56.30 22.34
N TYR A 40 9.98 -55.77 22.99
CA TYR A 40 11.37 -55.85 22.53
C TYR A 40 11.88 -57.30 22.56
N VAL A 41 11.65 -58.01 23.68
CA VAL A 41 12.00 -59.43 23.81
C VAL A 41 11.21 -60.29 22.82
N ASP A 42 9.92 -60.01 22.64
CA ASP A 42 9.08 -60.70 21.65
C ASP A 42 9.60 -60.51 20.22
N HIS A 43 10.06 -59.30 19.88
CA HIS A 43 10.62 -58.97 18.58
C HIS A 43 11.98 -59.67 18.34
N ALA A 44 12.85 -59.67 19.34
CA ALA A 44 14.16 -60.33 19.28
C ALA A 44 14.03 -61.85 19.08
N VAL A 45 13.06 -62.48 19.74
CA VAL A 45 12.80 -63.93 19.57
C VAL A 45 12.22 -64.26 18.19
N ARG A 46 11.51 -63.34 17.55
CA ARG A 46 10.96 -63.54 16.19
C ARG A 46 12.01 -63.42 15.08
N HIS A 47 13.14 -62.77 15.36
CA HIS A 47 14.22 -62.55 14.39
C HIS A 47 15.56 -63.07 14.96
N PRO A 48 15.70 -64.38 15.19
CA PRO A 48 16.92 -64.95 15.75
C PRO A 48 18.05 -64.92 14.71
N HIS A 49 19.21 -64.40 15.10
CA HIS A 49 20.48 -64.60 14.39
C HIS A 49 21.52 -64.96 15.46
N ASP A 50 22.43 -65.89 15.15
CA ASP A 50 23.43 -66.48 16.07
C ASP A 50 23.89 -65.54 17.21
N GLY A 51 23.19 -65.64 18.34
CA GLY A 51 23.49 -64.90 19.57
C GLY A 51 23.36 -63.37 19.54
N THR A 52 22.98 -62.74 18.41
CA THR A 52 23.00 -61.27 18.26
C THR A 52 21.78 -60.76 17.49
N PHE A 53 21.02 -59.84 18.07
CA PHE A 53 19.87 -59.21 17.40
C PHE A 53 20.39 -58.20 16.36
N CYS A 54 20.11 -58.43 15.07
CA CYS A 54 20.50 -57.58 13.95
C CYS A 54 19.26 -57.07 13.17
N GLY A 55 18.31 -56.46 13.88
CA GLY A 55 17.19 -55.77 13.23
C GLY A 55 17.56 -54.31 12.91
N GLU A 56 17.38 -53.86 11.67
CA GLU A 56 17.52 -52.44 11.34
C GLU A 56 16.41 -51.61 12.03
N ASP A 57 16.74 -50.41 12.51
CA ASP A 57 15.73 -49.51 13.09
C ASP A 57 14.75 -49.07 12.00
N GLY A 58 13.48 -49.46 12.18
CA GLY A 58 12.35 -49.10 11.32
C GLY A 58 11.60 -47.85 11.76
N ARG A 59 11.97 -47.22 12.89
CA ARG A 59 11.30 -46.01 13.40
C ARG A 59 11.45 -44.87 12.42
N GLY A 60 10.36 -44.13 12.19
CA GLY A 60 10.34 -42.97 11.28
C GLY A 60 10.40 -43.31 9.78
N LYS A 61 10.56 -44.59 9.39
CA LYS A 61 10.58 -45.02 7.98
C LYS A 61 9.19 -45.25 7.38
N HIS A 62 8.12 -45.17 8.17
CA HIS A 62 6.74 -45.27 7.69
C HIS A 62 6.19 -43.87 7.34
N ILE A 63 5.63 -43.72 6.14
CA ILE A 63 4.94 -42.49 5.75
C ILE A 63 3.68 -42.34 6.63
N PRO A 64 3.52 -41.26 7.40
CA PRO A 64 2.34 -41.08 8.24
C PRO A 64 1.06 -41.15 7.38
N ALA A 65 0.04 -41.89 7.83
CA ALA A 65 -1.24 -41.99 7.13
C ALA A 65 -1.93 -40.63 6.91
N ASN A 66 -1.60 -39.64 7.75
CA ASN A 66 -2.13 -38.28 7.69
C ASN A 66 -1.27 -37.33 6.82
N LYS A 67 -0.26 -37.84 6.11
CA LYS A 67 0.56 -37.02 5.23
C LYS A 67 -0.29 -36.62 4.02
N THR A 68 -0.57 -35.32 3.89
CA THR A 68 -1.21 -34.74 2.71
C THR A 68 -0.44 -35.15 1.46
N SER A 69 -1.17 -35.62 0.45
CA SER A 69 -0.57 -36.05 -0.81
C SER A 69 0.22 -34.92 -1.47
N GLU A 70 1.25 -35.26 -2.24
CA GLU A 70 2.01 -34.26 -3.00
C GLU A 70 1.14 -33.58 -4.05
N GLU A 71 0.14 -34.28 -4.59
CA GLU A 71 -0.85 -33.72 -5.52
C GLU A 71 -1.70 -32.63 -4.86
N ASP A 72 -2.22 -32.87 -3.65
CA ASP A 72 -3.04 -31.88 -2.93
C ASP A 72 -2.22 -30.65 -2.55
N ARG A 73 -0.95 -30.85 -2.17
CA ARG A 73 -0.01 -29.73 -1.95
C ARG A 73 0.22 -28.95 -3.24
N ALA A 74 0.42 -29.62 -4.37
CA ALA A 74 0.61 -28.97 -5.67
C ALA A 74 -0.64 -28.16 -6.08
N ARG A 75 -1.86 -28.67 -5.84
CA ARG A 75 -3.12 -27.95 -6.08
C ARG A 75 -3.24 -26.69 -5.23
N VAL A 76 -2.91 -26.77 -3.94
CA VAL A 76 -2.90 -25.60 -3.04
C VAL A 76 -1.86 -24.58 -3.52
N ASN A 77 -0.66 -25.02 -3.89
CA ASN A 77 0.39 -24.15 -4.42
C ASN A 77 -0.07 -23.44 -5.70
N GLN A 78 -0.64 -24.19 -6.66
CA GLN A 78 -1.17 -23.63 -7.89
C GLN A 78 -2.27 -22.61 -7.62
N HIS A 79 -3.17 -22.89 -6.68
CA HIS A 79 -4.23 -21.97 -6.28
C HIS A 79 -3.66 -20.68 -5.65
N ILE A 80 -2.72 -20.78 -4.72
CA ILE A 80 -2.10 -19.58 -4.11
C ILE A 80 -1.32 -18.77 -5.16
N SER A 81 -0.60 -19.42 -6.07
CA SER A 81 0.12 -18.76 -7.16
C SER A 81 -0.78 -18.12 -8.22
N SER A 82 -2.06 -18.50 -8.28
CA SER A 82 -3.01 -17.91 -9.23
C SER A 82 -3.43 -16.48 -8.89
N PHE A 83 -3.25 -16.05 -7.63
CA PHE A 83 -3.56 -14.68 -7.23
C PHE A 83 -2.46 -13.72 -7.72
N PRO A 84 -2.84 -12.56 -8.28
CA PRO A 84 -1.86 -11.54 -8.64
C PRO A 84 -1.20 -10.99 -7.37
N ALA A 85 0.10 -11.25 -7.22
CA ALA A 85 0.88 -10.76 -6.10
C ALA A 85 1.84 -9.66 -6.57
N LEU A 86 1.70 -8.49 -5.96
CA LEU A 86 2.54 -7.30 -6.18
C LEU A 86 3.86 -7.46 -5.45
N GLU A 87 4.95 -6.90 -5.95
CA GLU A 87 6.22 -6.88 -5.21
C GLU A 87 6.21 -5.74 -4.18
N SER A 88 6.74 -5.95 -2.96
CA SER A 88 7.12 -4.79 -2.14
C SER A 88 8.39 -4.18 -2.67
N HIS A 89 8.31 -2.92 -3.07
CA HIS A 89 9.47 -2.09 -3.32
C HIS A 89 10.16 -1.61 -2.02
N TYR A 90 9.61 -1.92 -0.84
CA TYR A 90 10.11 -1.48 0.46
C TYR A 90 11.34 -2.20 1.01
N SER A 91 11.84 -3.21 0.32
CA SER A 91 13.14 -3.78 0.68
C SER A 91 14.21 -2.88 0.09
N ARG A 92 14.70 -1.92 0.89
CA ARG A 92 16.04 -1.31 0.67
C ARG A 92 16.96 -2.43 0.20
N LYS A 93 17.73 -2.22 -0.87
CA LYS A 93 18.80 -3.14 -1.29
C LYS A 93 19.56 -3.58 -0.03
N GLY A 94 19.30 -4.79 0.46
CA GLY A 94 19.97 -5.35 1.62
C GLY A 94 19.10 -5.91 2.76
N HIS A 95 17.89 -5.40 3.08
CA HIS A 95 17.22 -5.81 4.34
C HIS A 95 15.69 -5.99 4.21
N SER A 96 15.28 -7.08 3.55
CA SER A 96 14.03 -7.86 3.76
C SER A 96 13.80 -8.71 2.50
N GLY A 97 13.83 -10.04 2.61
CA GLY A 97 13.72 -10.93 1.45
C GLY A 97 12.44 -10.70 0.64
N ASN A 98 12.55 -10.59 -0.69
CA ASN A 98 11.50 -10.44 -1.72
C ASN A 98 10.09 -10.88 -1.27
N ARG A 99 9.39 -10.04 -0.50
CA ARG A 99 8.04 -10.33 -0.01
C ARG A 99 7.04 -9.79 -1.02
N ARG A 100 6.05 -10.60 -1.38
CA ARG A 100 5.00 -10.21 -2.33
C ARG A 100 3.68 -9.97 -1.59
N PHE A 101 2.89 -9.03 -2.08
CA PHE A 101 1.69 -8.53 -1.44
C PHE A 101 0.45 -8.87 -2.26
N LEU A 102 -0.54 -9.46 -1.60
CA LEU A 102 -1.86 -9.75 -2.15
C LEU A 102 -2.82 -8.57 -1.88
N ASP A 103 -3.89 -8.49 -2.67
CA ASP A 103 -4.93 -7.46 -2.57
C ASP A 103 -5.47 -7.29 -1.13
N SER A 104 -5.74 -6.05 -0.72
CA SER A 104 -6.20 -5.70 0.63
C SER A 104 -7.60 -6.24 0.98
N THR A 105 -8.39 -6.58 -0.04
CA THR A 105 -9.71 -7.22 0.11
C THR A 105 -9.61 -8.73 0.36
N LEU A 106 -8.41 -9.32 0.21
CA LEU A 106 -8.15 -10.74 0.46
C LEU A 106 -7.62 -10.96 1.88
N ASN A 107 -7.94 -12.13 2.43
CA ASN A 107 -7.33 -12.67 3.63
C ASN A 107 -7.27 -14.21 3.49
N ILE A 108 -6.52 -14.91 4.35
CA ILE A 108 -6.33 -16.37 4.24
C ILE A 108 -7.67 -17.11 4.23
N ASN A 109 -8.62 -16.69 5.06
CA ASN A 109 -9.95 -17.32 5.12
C ASN A 109 -10.70 -17.12 3.81
N ARG A 110 -10.65 -15.91 3.23
CA ARG A 110 -11.29 -15.62 1.95
C ARG A 110 -10.63 -16.43 0.83
N MET A 111 -9.30 -16.50 0.78
CA MET A 111 -8.58 -17.34 -0.18
C MET A 111 -8.96 -18.81 -0.03
N TYR A 112 -9.10 -19.32 1.19
CA TYR A 112 -9.53 -20.70 1.44
C TYR A 112 -10.98 -20.95 0.98
N GLN A 113 -11.91 -20.02 1.21
CA GLN A 113 -13.27 -20.12 0.68
C GLN A 113 -13.28 -20.20 -0.85
N LEU A 114 -12.41 -19.44 -1.50
CA LEU A 114 -12.29 -19.46 -2.97
C LEU A 114 -11.65 -20.78 -3.45
N TYR A 115 -10.66 -21.30 -2.72
CA TYR A 115 -10.08 -22.63 -2.97
C TYR A 115 -11.12 -23.74 -2.85
N GLU A 116 -11.90 -23.74 -1.76
CA GLU A 116 -12.96 -24.70 -1.51
C GLU A 116 -14.02 -24.66 -2.61
N ALA A 117 -14.43 -23.47 -3.04
CA ALA A 117 -15.32 -23.32 -4.19
C ALA A 117 -14.74 -23.91 -5.48
N ALA A 118 -13.47 -23.61 -5.80
CA ALA A 118 -12.80 -24.11 -6.99
C ALA A 118 -12.60 -25.65 -6.98
N MET A 119 -12.33 -26.24 -5.82
CA MET A 119 -12.21 -27.69 -5.66
C MET A 119 -13.57 -28.38 -5.78
N ASN A 120 -14.63 -27.78 -5.22
CA ASN A 120 -15.99 -28.28 -5.35
C ASN A 120 -16.48 -28.26 -6.81
N GLU A 121 -16.14 -27.21 -7.57
CA GLU A 121 -16.44 -27.15 -9.02
C GLU A 121 -15.78 -28.30 -9.80
N GLN A 122 -14.61 -28.78 -9.34
CA GLN A 122 -13.87 -29.89 -9.94
C GLN A 122 -14.21 -31.26 -9.32
N ASN A 123 -15.16 -31.32 -8.38
CA ASN A 123 -15.49 -32.50 -7.57
C ASN A 123 -14.30 -33.12 -6.82
N ILE A 124 -13.34 -32.29 -6.40
CA ILE A 124 -12.16 -32.67 -5.62
C ILE A 124 -12.39 -32.32 -4.15
N GLN A 125 -12.02 -33.21 -3.23
CA GLN A 125 -12.08 -32.92 -1.80
C GLN A 125 -10.99 -31.91 -1.41
N PRO A 126 -11.35 -30.74 -0.85
CA PRO A 126 -10.36 -29.74 -0.45
C PRO A 126 -9.57 -30.21 0.79
N VAL A 127 -8.32 -29.77 0.90
CA VAL A 127 -7.54 -29.90 2.14
C VAL A 127 -8.17 -29.05 3.25
N SER A 128 -7.85 -29.36 4.51
CA SER A 128 -8.34 -28.55 5.63
C SER A 128 -7.78 -27.12 5.60
N ASN A 129 -8.55 -26.15 6.14
CA ASN A 129 -8.12 -24.76 6.29
C ASN A 129 -6.77 -24.65 7.02
N SER A 130 -6.54 -25.50 8.03
CA SER A 130 -5.27 -25.52 8.75
C SER A 130 -4.09 -25.92 7.87
N MET A 131 -4.27 -26.91 6.98
CA MET A 131 -3.23 -27.32 6.04
C MET A 131 -2.98 -26.23 4.98
N TYR A 132 -4.05 -25.65 4.44
CA TYR A 132 -3.95 -24.53 3.50
C TYR A 132 -3.17 -23.35 4.10
N ARG A 133 -3.44 -23.02 5.36
CA ARG A 133 -2.76 -21.95 6.09
C ARG A 133 -1.30 -22.29 6.40
N ASP A 134 -0.98 -23.55 6.69
CA ASP A 134 0.40 -24.00 6.90
C ASP A 134 1.22 -23.89 5.60
N ILE A 135 0.67 -24.35 4.48
CA ILE A 135 1.29 -24.21 3.14
C ILE A 135 1.50 -22.73 2.81
N PHE A 136 0.47 -21.89 2.99
CA PHE A 136 0.59 -20.44 2.74
C PHE A 136 1.71 -19.80 3.55
N ASN A 137 1.84 -20.12 4.85
CA ASN A 137 2.83 -19.48 5.72
C ASN A 137 4.26 -20.05 5.55
N ARG A 138 4.40 -21.33 5.16
CA ARG A 138 5.71 -21.99 5.06
C ARG A 138 6.31 -21.95 3.65
N GLU A 139 5.47 -22.11 2.63
CA GLU A 139 5.92 -22.25 1.23
C GLU A 139 5.90 -20.92 0.47
N PHE A 140 5.14 -19.92 0.94
CA PHE A 140 5.06 -18.60 0.31
C PHE A 140 5.54 -17.48 1.22
N ASN A 141 6.35 -16.57 0.67
CA ASN A 141 6.64 -15.27 1.28
C ASN A 141 5.61 -14.22 0.82
N LEU A 142 4.33 -14.51 1.06
CA LEU A 142 3.20 -13.64 0.72
C LEU A 142 2.64 -12.94 1.97
N SER A 143 2.16 -11.72 1.82
CA SER A 143 1.43 -10.99 2.86
C SER A 143 0.27 -10.23 2.26
N PHE A 144 -0.76 -9.94 3.05
CA PHE A 144 -1.87 -9.12 2.59
C PHE A 144 -1.46 -7.65 2.65
N HIS A 145 -1.81 -6.88 1.63
CA HIS A 145 -1.59 -5.44 1.65
C HIS A 145 -2.53 -4.82 2.68
N VAL A 146 -2.01 -4.58 3.88
CA VAL A 146 -2.68 -3.77 4.89
C VAL A 146 -2.25 -2.34 4.62
N PRO A 147 -3.15 -1.42 4.21
CA PRO A 147 -2.84 0.00 4.24
C PRO A 147 -2.36 0.29 5.66
N LYS A 148 -1.11 0.75 5.80
CA LYS A 148 -0.62 1.17 7.12
C LYS A 148 -1.57 2.30 7.55
N LYS A 149 -2.37 2.04 8.58
CA LYS A 149 -3.12 3.11 9.25
C LYS A 149 -2.12 4.21 9.58
N ASP A 150 -2.52 5.46 9.36
CA ASP A 150 -1.72 6.68 9.48
C ASP A 150 -1.07 6.83 10.85
N GLN A 151 -0.01 6.07 11.09
CA GLN A 151 0.80 6.14 12.28
C GLN A 151 2.04 6.94 11.93
N CYS A 152 2.22 8.06 12.64
CA CYS A 152 3.42 8.86 12.49
C CYS A 152 4.65 8.01 12.83
N LEU A 153 5.56 7.85 11.86
CA LEU A 153 6.77 7.04 12.02
C LEU A 153 7.64 7.52 13.18
N LEU A 154 7.79 8.85 13.33
CA LEU A 154 8.56 9.45 14.42
C LEU A 154 7.93 9.12 15.79
N CYS A 155 6.61 9.23 15.93
CA CYS A 155 5.92 8.87 17.18
C CYS A 155 6.06 7.38 17.48
N HIS A 156 5.90 6.52 16.46
CA HIS A 156 6.09 5.08 16.62
C HIS A 156 7.51 4.77 17.08
N LYS A 157 8.53 5.35 16.43
CA LYS A 157 9.95 5.22 16.81
C LYS A 157 10.17 5.66 18.25
N TYR A 158 9.71 6.85 18.63
CA TYR A 158 9.81 7.35 20.01
C TYR A 158 9.20 6.38 21.04
N HIS A 159 7.97 5.91 20.81
CA HIS A 159 7.30 5.00 21.73
C HIS A 159 7.92 3.59 21.79
N GLU A 160 8.53 3.12 20.70
CA GLU A 160 9.29 1.86 20.67
C GLU A 160 10.59 1.99 21.48
N GLU A 161 11.41 3.01 21.21
CA GLU A 161 12.69 3.23 21.90
C GLU A 161 12.47 3.53 23.39
N LYS A 162 11.42 4.28 23.73
CA LYS A 162 11.01 4.52 25.12
C LYS A 162 10.62 3.23 25.83
N ARG A 163 9.93 2.29 25.17
CA ARG A 163 9.60 0.97 25.74
C ARG A 163 10.84 0.09 25.92
N LYS A 164 11.79 0.15 24.99
CA LYS A 164 13.05 -0.59 25.03
C LYS A 164 14.10 0.02 25.97
N HIS A 165 13.82 1.19 26.55
CA HIS A 165 14.75 1.94 27.40
C HIS A 165 16.04 2.33 26.65
N THR A 166 15.94 2.57 25.35
CA THR A 166 17.03 2.95 24.43
C THR A 166 16.83 4.35 23.85
N LEU A 167 15.99 5.17 24.49
CA LEU A 167 15.67 6.53 24.06
C LEU A 167 16.90 7.44 24.17
N THR A 168 17.22 8.16 23.09
CA THR A 168 18.27 9.20 23.09
C THR A 168 17.67 10.58 23.30
N GLU A 169 18.47 11.52 23.83
CA GLU A 169 18.04 12.91 24.05
C GLU A 169 17.64 13.60 22.74
N GLU A 170 18.34 13.31 21.64
CA GLU A 170 18.03 13.89 20.33
C GLU A 170 16.66 13.44 19.82
N LEU A 171 16.32 12.15 19.99
CA LEU A 171 15.02 11.61 19.58
C LEU A 171 13.89 12.17 20.45
N GLU A 172 14.14 12.43 21.73
CA GLU A 172 13.17 13.09 22.61
C GLU A 172 12.93 14.55 22.20
N GLN A 173 13.98 15.32 21.93
CA GLN A 173 13.86 16.69 21.43
C GLN A 173 13.13 16.74 20.08
N GLU A 174 13.47 15.84 19.15
CA GLU A 174 12.81 15.74 17.85
C GLU A 174 11.32 15.43 17.99
N TYR A 175 10.96 14.51 18.90
CA TYR A 175 9.57 14.18 19.20
C TYR A 175 8.80 15.36 19.82
N LEU A 176 9.40 16.09 20.76
CA LEU A 176 8.77 17.27 21.37
C LEU A 176 8.51 18.37 20.34
N ALA A 177 9.53 18.70 19.53
CA ALA A 177 9.40 19.66 18.44
C ALA A 177 8.35 19.23 17.41
N HIS A 178 8.23 17.93 17.14
CA HIS A 178 7.18 17.36 16.29
C HIS A 178 5.77 17.53 16.87
N GLN A 179 5.58 17.32 18.18
CA GLN A 179 4.28 17.55 18.82
C GLN A 179 3.91 19.03 18.84
N GLU A 180 4.87 19.93 19.06
CA GLU A 180 4.67 21.37 19.02
C GLU A 180 4.25 21.83 17.63
N ARG A 181 5.02 21.48 16.58
CA ARG A 181 4.67 21.79 15.17
C ARG A 181 3.28 21.28 14.79
N LYS A 182 2.91 20.08 15.24
CA LYS A 182 1.58 19.52 15.03
C LYS A 182 0.49 20.38 15.67
N GLN A 183 0.71 20.89 16.88
CA GLN A 183 -0.25 21.77 17.56
C GLN A 183 -0.35 23.12 16.84
N GLU A 184 0.78 23.73 16.46
CA GLU A 184 0.83 24.98 15.72
C GLU A 184 0.09 24.89 14.38
N LEU A 185 0.38 23.87 13.56
CA LEU A 185 -0.27 23.67 12.26
C LEU A 185 -1.78 23.45 12.38
N ARG A 186 -2.23 22.77 13.45
CA ARG A 186 -3.67 22.62 13.73
C ARG A 186 -4.30 23.94 14.14
N ALA A 187 -3.61 24.75 14.94
CA ALA A 187 -4.07 26.07 15.35
C ALA A 187 -4.16 27.03 14.13
N GLU A 188 -3.13 27.05 13.27
CA GLU A 188 -3.15 27.83 12.03
C GLU A 188 -4.28 27.39 11.10
N LYS A 189 -4.48 26.08 10.89
CA LYS A 189 -5.61 25.59 10.10
C LYS A 189 -6.96 26.01 10.68
N ALA A 190 -7.11 25.95 12.01
CA ALA A 190 -8.35 26.38 12.68
C ALA A 190 -8.60 27.88 12.53
N LYS A 191 -7.53 28.69 12.62
CA LYS A 191 -7.56 30.12 12.40
C LYS A 191 -7.92 30.46 10.95
N ASP A 192 -7.24 29.87 9.97
CA ASP A 192 -7.52 30.05 8.54
C ASP A 192 -8.97 29.66 8.21
N LYS A 193 -9.46 28.56 8.78
CA LYS A 193 -10.85 28.13 8.65
C LYS A 193 -11.85 29.15 9.19
N GLN A 194 -11.52 29.84 10.28
CA GLN A 194 -12.37 30.90 10.82
C GLN A 194 -12.29 32.16 9.96
N MET A 195 -11.08 32.58 9.57
CA MET A 195 -10.86 33.73 8.70
C MET A 195 -11.57 33.57 7.34
N ALA A 196 -11.57 32.37 6.76
CA ALA A 196 -12.24 32.12 5.48
C ALA A 196 -13.77 32.25 5.53
N LYS A 197 -14.38 32.12 6.71
CA LYS A 197 -15.82 32.36 6.88
C LYS A 197 -16.16 33.85 6.96
N GLU A 198 -15.21 34.66 7.40
CA GLU A 198 -15.38 36.09 7.63
C GLU A 198 -14.90 36.91 6.43
N ASN A 199 -13.85 36.45 5.74
CA ASN A 199 -13.26 37.10 4.58
C ASN A 199 -13.67 36.41 3.27
N PRO A 200 -14.54 37.03 2.46
CA PRO A 200 -14.98 36.44 1.20
C PRO A 200 -13.88 36.34 0.14
N ASN A 201 -12.73 37.00 0.31
CA ASN A 201 -11.62 36.96 -0.65
C ASN A 201 -10.59 35.87 -0.33
N LEU A 202 -10.77 35.15 0.78
CA LEU A 202 -9.89 34.09 1.25
C LEU A 202 -10.53 32.72 1.01
N HIS A 203 -9.89 31.89 0.19
CA HIS A 203 -10.26 30.49 0.01
C HIS A 203 -9.33 29.59 0.81
N VAL A 204 -9.89 28.70 1.63
CA VAL A 204 -9.10 27.73 2.41
C VAL A 204 -9.61 26.34 2.13
N ALA A 205 -8.74 25.48 1.59
CA ALA A 205 -9.09 24.12 1.24
C ALA A 205 -8.05 23.12 1.74
N THR A 206 -8.51 21.91 2.05
CA THR A 206 -7.65 20.74 2.20
C THR A 206 -7.76 19.88 0.96
N PHE A 207 -6.68 19.21 0.56
CA PHE A 207 -6.75 18.23 -0.50
C PHE A 207 -5.93 16.99 -0.18
N ASP A 208 -6.42 15.83 -0.62
CA ASP A 208 -5.75 14.56 -0.41
C ASP A 208 -6.08 13.58 -1.54
N LEU A 209 -5.14 12.67 -1.82
CA LEU A 209 -5.32 11.66 -2.85
C LEU A 209 -5.81 10.36 -2.20
N GLU A 210 -7.02 9.93 -2.57
CA GLU A 210 -7.63 8.71 -2.04
C GLU A 210 -6.78 7.47 -2.34
N ALA A 211 -6.92 6.45 -1.49
CA ALA A 211 -6.39 5.12 -1.78
C ALA A 211 -6.86 4.63 -3.16
N VAL A 212 -5.96 3.93 -3.87
CA VAL A 212 -6.21 3.52 -5.26
C VAL A 212 -7.48 2.69 -5.37
N LEU A 213 -8.45 3.21 -6.12
CA LEU A 213 -9.70 2.56 -6.42
C LEU A 213 -9.47 1.54 -7.56
N SER A 214 -10.19 0.42 -7.55
CA SER A 214 -10.00 -0.67 -8.51
C SER A 214 -11.26 -0.94 -9.33
N THR A 215 -11.07 -1.20 -10.63
CA THR A 215 -12.16 -1.48 -11.58
C THR A 215 -11.78 -2.61 -12.54
N PRO A 216 -12.63 -3.61 -12.80
CA PRO A 216 -13.96 -3.81 -12.25
C PRO A 216 -13.91 -4.29 -10.78
N CYS A 217 -14.90 -3.88 -10.00
CA CYS A 217 -15.10 -4.28 -8.62
C CYS A 217 -16.49 -4.90 -8.49
N SER A 218 -16.56 -6.21 -8.23
CA SER A 218 -17.81 -6.92 -7.93
C SER A 218 -17.63 -7.78 -6.68
N LEU A 219 -18.72 -8.27 -6.12
CA LEU A 219 -18.71 -9.24 -5.01
C LEU A 219 -18.32 -10.67 -5.45
N VAL A 220 -18.16 -10.91 -6.76
CA VAL A 220 -17.90 -12.23 -7.33
C VAL A 220 -16.44 -12.63 -7.10
N SER A 221 -16.28 -13.86 -6.57
CA SER A 221 -15.03 -14.55 -6.24
C SER A 221 -13.94 -14.45 -7.31
N GLN A 222 -14.30 -14.67 -8.57
CA GLN A 222 -13.37 -14.74 -9.70
C GLN A 222 -12.65 -13.40 -9.97
N THR A 223 -13.22 -12.27 -9.54
CA THR A 223 -12.56 -10.95 -9.71
C THR A 223 -11.32 -10.77 -8.85
N HIS A 224 -11.10 -11.61 -7.84
CA HIS A 224 -9.92 -11.53 -6.98
C HIS A 224 -8.64 -12.08 -7.63
N TYR A 225 -8.77 -12.86 -8.70
CA TYR A 225 -7.66 -13.51 -9.40
C TYR A 225 -7.20 -12.75 -10.65
N LYS A 226 -7.82 -11.61 -10.95
CA LYS A 226 -7.63 -10.88 -12.21
C LYS A 226 -7.11 -9.49 -11.93
N ARG A 227 -6.18 -9.02 -12.75
CA ARG A 227 -5.66 -7.65 -12.70
C ARG A 227 -6.77 -6.66 -13.02
N LYS A 228 -6.85 -5.59 -12.22
CA LYS A 228 -7.85 -4.53 -12.34
C LYS A 228 -7.20 -3.23 -12.80
N LEU A 229 -8.01 -2.35 -13.40
CA LEU A 229 -7.65 -0.98 -13.66
C LEU A 229 -7.58 -0.18 -12.36
N ALA A 230 -6.50 0.57 -12.20
CA ALA A 230 -6.36 1.57 -11.17
C ALA A 230 -7.14 2.85 -11.55
N VAL A 231 -7.91 3.35 -10.60
CA VAL A 231 -8.63 4.62 -10.64
C VAL A 231 -8.15 5.47 -9.48
N TYR A 232 -7.85 6.73 -9.77
CA TYR A 232 -7.32 7.70 -8.83
C TYR A 232 -8.37 8.79 -8.62
N ASN A 233 -8.48 9.26 -7.38
CA ASN A 233 -9.40 10.31 -6.99
C ASN A 233 -8.68 11.30 -6.08
N LEU A 234 -8.43 12.52 -6.58
CA LEU A 234 -7.95 13.62 -5.75
C LEU A 234 -9.18 14.36 -5.21
N THR A 235 -9.30 14.41 -3.89
CA THR A 235 -10.38 15.15 -3.23
C THR A 235 -9.90 16.53 -2.83
N VAL A 236 -10.74 17.54 -3.03
CA VAL A 236 -10.53 18.90 -2.55
C VAL A 236 -11.75 19.31 -1.73
N PHE A 237 -11.52 19.69 -0.48
CA PHE A 237 -12.58 20.10 0.44
C PHE A 237 -12.35 21.52 0.92
N SER A 238 -13.28 22.42 0.60
CA SER A 238 -13.28 23.80 1.06
C SER A 238 -13.77 23.91 2.51
N LEU A 239 -12.98 24.56 3.37
CA LEU A 239 -13.22 24.59 4.81
C LEU A 239 -14.32 25.59 5.22
N ALA A 240 -14.59 26.60 4.39
CA ALA A 240 -15.56 27.65 4.67
C ALA A 240 -16.99 27.24 4.27
N ASP A 241 -17.18 26.91 2.99
CA ASP A 241 -18.49 26.61 2.39
C ASP A 241 -18.82 25.10 2.36
N LYS A 242 -17.88 24.23 2.75
CA LYS A 242 -18.01 22.76 2.77
C LYS A 242 -18.28 22.16 1.38
N GLN A 243 -17.92 22.89 0.32
CA GLN A 243 -17.87 22.34 -1.04
C GLN A 243 -16.78 21.26 -1.11
N ALA A 244 -17.10 20.19 -1.84
CA ALA A 244 -16.31 18.99 -1.89
C ALA A 244 -16.26 18.51 -3.34
N GLU A 245 -15.05 18.46 -3.89
CA GLU A 245 -14.79 18.12 -5.27
C GLU A 245 -13.94 16.85 -5.36
N CYS A 246 -14.20 16.03 -6.37
CA CYS A 246 -13.48 14.80 -6.68
C CYS A 246 -12.95 14.88 -8.11
N TYR A 247 -11.63 14.90 -8.27
CA TYR A 247 -10.97 14.87 -9.58
C TYR A 247 -10.54 13.44 -9.89
N VAL A 248 -11.13 12.84 -10.92
CA VAL A 248 -11.09 11.38 -11.12
C VAL A 248 -10.46 11.04 -12.46
N TRP A 249 -9.45 10.16 -12.44
CA TRP A 249 -8.87 9.60 -13.66
C TRP A 249 -8.46 8.14 -13.45
N ASN A 250 -8.34 7.39 -14.54
CA ASN A 250 -7.81 6.03 -14.48
C ASN A 250 -6.37 5.98 -15.03
N GLU A 251 -5.67 4.88 -14.78
CA GLU A 251 -4.26 4.70 -15.18
C GLU A 251 -3.98 4.87 -16.68
N THR A 252 -5.01 4.76 -17.54
CA THR A 252 -4.86 5.02 -18.98
C THR A 252 -5.00 6.49 -19.35
N GLU A 253 -5.61 7.32 -18.50
CA GLU A 253 -5.70 8.76 -18.70
C GLU A 253 -4.49 9.48 -18.10
N GLY A 254 -3.95 9.01 -16.98
CA GLY A 254 -2.80 9.62 -16.33
C GLY A 254 -2.18 8.72 -15.27
N LYS A 255 -0.97 9.07 -14.85
CA LYS A 255 -0.28 8.35 -13.77
C LYS A 255 -0.68 8.92 -12.41
N LYS A 256 -0.11 8.39 -11.33
CA LYS A 256 -0.25 8.91 -9.96
C LYS A 256 0.96 9.77 -9.61
N GLY A 257 0.99 11.04 -10.04
CA GLY A 257 2.16 11.89 -9.83
C GLY A 257 1.85 13.39 -9.77
N ALA A 258 2.89 14.18 -9.51
CA ALA A 258 2.78 15.63 -9.32
C ALA A 258 2.17 16.38 -10.52
N CYS A 259 2.26 15.86 -11.75
CA CYS A 259 1.67 16.52 -12.91
C CYS A 259 0.14 16.43 -12.89
N GLU A 260 -0.38 15.27 -12.53
CA GLU A 260 -1.81 15.03 -12.40
C GLU A 260 -2.39 15.85 -11.24
N ILE A 261 -1.71 15.85 -10.08
CA ILE A 261 -2.11 16.68 -8.94
C ILE A 261 -2.08 18.17 -9.29
N GLY A 262 -0.98 18.65 -9.87
CA GLY A 262 -0.87 20.05 -10.29
C GLY A 262 -1.94 20.46 -11.31
N THR A 263 -2.38 19.52 -12.17
CA THR A 263 -3.47 19.77 -13.12
C THR A 263 -4.80 19.91 -12.39
N CYS A 264 -5.10 19.02 -11.45
CA CYS A 264 -6.32 19.07 -10.67
C CYS A 264 -6.39 20.36 -9.83
N LEU A 265 -5.28 20.76 -9.19
CA LEU A 265 -5.19 22.03 -8.48
C LEU A 265 -5.37 23.23 -9.43
N LEU A 266 -4.77 23.20 -10.63
CA LEU A 266 -4.98 24.25 -11.63
C LEU A 266 -6.46 24.37 -12.03
N LEU A 267 -7.17 23.26 -12.20
CA LEU A 267 -8.59 23.24 -12.53
C LEU A 267 -9.44 23.79 -11.37
N HIS A 268 -9.16 23.34 -10.14
CA HIS A 268 -9.82 23.85 -8.93
C HIS A 268 -9.65 25.37 -8.81
N LEU A 269 -8.41 25.86 -8.87
CA LEU A 269 -8.10 27.27 -8.70
C LEU A 269 -8.67 28.15 -9.82
N LYS A 270 -8.80 27.61 -11.05
CA LYS A 270 -9.48 28.29 -12.16
C LYS A 270 -11.00 28.41 -11.97
N ALA A 271 -11.61 27.45 -11.26
CA ALA A 271 -13.04 27.43 -11.01
C ALA A 271 -13.46 28.33 -9.83
N LEU A 272 -12.49 28.86 -9.08
CA LEU A 272 -12.77 29.73 -7.94
C LEU A 272 -13.44 31.04 -8.37
N PRO A 273 -14.32 31.60 -7.51
CA PRO A 273 -14.92 32.91 -7.74
C PRO A 273 -13.87 34.02 -7.95
N PRO A 274 -14.14 35.01 -8.82
CA PRO A 274 -13.16 36.04 -9.20
C PRO A 274 -12.78 36.99 -8.05
N ASN A 275 -13.57 37.03 -6.98
CA ASN A 275 -13.26 37.80 -5.77
C ASN A 275 -12.18 37.15 -4.88
N ILE A 276 -11.85 35.87 -5.11
CA ILE A 276 -10.80 35.21 -4.35
C ILE A 276 -9.44 35.73 -4.80
N THR A 277 -8.71 36.35 -3.87
CA THR A 277 -7.35 36.87 -4.08
C THR A 277 -6.29 36.09 -3.32
N HIS A 278 -6.67 35.46 -2.20
CA HIS A 278 -5.76 34.67 -1.37
C HIS A 278 -6.30 33.25 -1.24
N VAL A 279 -5.44 32.27 -1.53
CA VAL A 279 -5.74 30.86 -1.36
C VAL A 279 -4.79 30.21 -0.36
N VAL A 280 -5.32 29.42 0.57
CA VAL A 280 -4.54 28.56 1.46
C VAL A 280 -4.92 27.10 1.22
N LEU A 281 -3.93 26.28 0.89
CA LEU A 281 -4.08 24.86 0.60
C LEU A 281 -3.35 24.04 1.67
N TYR A 282 -4.08 23.13 2.29
CA TYR A 282 -3.54 22.16 3.26
C TYR A 282 -3.44 20.78 2.63
N SER A 283 -2.27 20.14 2.70
CA SER A 283 -2.06 18.79 2.19
C SER A 283 -1.19 17.94 3.11
N ASP A 284 -1.10 16.65 2.81
CA ASP A 284 -0.08 15.77 3.36
C ASP A 284 1.33 16.17 2.89
N THR A 285 2.36 15.52 3.44
CA THR A 285 3.76 15.80 3.11
C THR A 285 4.32 14.91 1.99
N CYS A 286 3.46 14.29 1.17
CA CYS A 286 3.89 13.36 0.13
C CYS A 286 4.86 14.03 -0.85
N SER A 287 6.12 13.59 -0.85
CA SER A 287 7.19 14.15 -1.69
C SER A 287 6.95 13.86 -3.18
N GLY A 288 6.47 12.67 -3.54
CA GLY A 288 6.22 12.28 -4.93
C GLY A 288 5.10 13.10 -5.60
N GLN A 289 4.17 13.64 -4.81
CA GLN A 289 2.95 14.28 -5.30
C GLN A 289 2.87 15.77 -4.98
N ASN A 290 2.98 16.13 -3.69
CA ASN A 290 2.58 17.45 -3.18
C ASN A 290 3.78 18.32 -2.80
N ARG A 291 4.79 17.72 -2.16
CA ARG A 291 5.97 18.41 -1.62
C ARG A 291 7.18 18.21 -2.52
N ASN A 292 7.11 18.75 -3.73
CA ASN A 292 8.20 18.73 -4.70
C ASN A 292 8.19 19.99 -5.58
N GLN A 293 9.28 20.16 -6.32
CA GLN A 293 9.47 21.27 -7.25
C GLN A 293 8.42 21.32 -8.39
N TYR A 294 7.79 20.21 -8.76
CA TYR A 294 6.83 20.16 -9.86
C TYR A 294 5.47 20.72 -9.41
N ALA A 295 5.00 20.33 -8.22
CA ALA A 295 3.82 20.92 -7.59
C ALA A 295 4.05 22.41 -7.30
N ALA A 296 5.24 22.77 -6.81
CA ALA A 296 5.61 24.17 -6.60
C ALA A 296 5.64 24.97 -7.92
N ALA A 297 6.15 24.40 -9.02
CA ALA A 297 6.08 25.03 -10.34
C ALA A 297 4.63 25.23 -10.82
N ALA A 298 3.74 24.27 -10.53
CA ALA A 298 2.33 24.36 -10.88
C ALA A 298 1.62 25.50 -10.14
N LEU A 299 1.77 25.58 -8.82
CA LEU A 299 1.16 26.64 -8.01
C LEU A 299 1.77 28.02 -8.31
N GLN A 300 3.08 28.08 -8.52
CA GLN A 300 3.75 29.29 -8.99
C GLN A 300 3.17 29.76 -10.33
N TYR A 301 2.98 28.86 -11.28
CA TYR A 301 2.35 29.18 -12.56
C TYR A 301 0.93 29.73 -12.38
N VAL A 302 0.14 29.11 -11.50
CA VAL A 302 -1.23 29.56 -11.20
C VAL A 302 -1.22 30.98 -10.64
N ALA A 303 -0.38 31.26 -9.64
CA ALA A 303 -0.25 32.59 -9.03
C ALA A 303 0.16 33.68 -10.05
N GLN A 304 0.97 33.33 -11.05
CA GLN A 304 1.35 34.29 -12.10
C GLN A 304 0.29 34.47 -13.19
N LYS A 305 -0.50 33.43 -13.50
CA LYS A 305 -1.40 33.44 -14.66
C LYS A 305 -2.84 33.78 -14.33
N LEU A 306 -3.33 33.43 -13.14
CA LEU A 306 -4.71 33.76 -12.79
C LEU A 306 -4.82 35.25 -12.41
N PRO A 307 -5.78 35.99 -13.00
CA PRO A 307 -5.86 37.45 -12.83
C PRO A 307 -6.27 37.86 -11.42
N ASN A 308 -7.07 37.03 -10.73
CA ASN A 308 -7.62 37.30 -9.40
C ASN A 308 -6.69 36.88 -8.26
N ILE A 309 -5.94 35.78 -8.41
CA ILE A 309 -5.13 35.24 -7.31
C ILE A 309 -3.83 36.03 -7.15
N GLU A 310 -3.66 36.66 -5.99
CA GLU A 310 -2.47 37.41 -5.60
C GLU A 310 -1.49 36.55 -4.79
N THR A 311 -2.00 35.69 -3.91
CA THR A 311 -1.17 34.85 -3.04
C THR A 311 -1.75 33.44 -2.93
N ILE A 312 -0.87 32.44 -3.02
CA ILE A 312 -1.18 31.05 -2.69
C ILE A 312 -0.24 30.62 -1.56
N ASP A 313 -0.80 30.12 -0.47
CA ASP A 313 -0.08 29.47 0.62
C ASP A 313 -0.34 27.97 0.55
N GLN A 314 0.71 27.16 0.46
CA GLN A 314 0.65 25.71 0.53
C GLN A 314 1.30 25.25 1.84
N THR A 315 0.49 24.70 2.74
CA THR A 315 0.89 24.26 4.07
C THR A 315 0.80 22.74 4.17
N PHE A 316 1.88 22.12 4.64
CA PHE A 316 2.00 20.67 4.76
C PHE A 316 1.80 20.24 6.22
N LEU A 317 0.82 19.39 6.46
CA LEU A 317 0.48 18.90 7.80
C LEU A 317 1.39 17.74 8.23
N GLU A 318 1.57 17.52 9.54
CA GLU A 318 2.41 16.42 10.04
C GLU A 318 1.82 15.03 9.73
N SER A 319 2.60 14.19 9.05
CA SER A 319 2.22 12.83 8.64
C SER A 319 1.79 11.96 9.82
N GLY A 320 0.72 11.18 9.64
CA GLY A 320 0.22 10.28 10.68
C GLY A 320 -0.48 10.98 11.85
N HIS A 321 -0.74 12.28 11.74
CA HIS A 321 -1.49 13.07 12.72
C HIS A 321 -2.55 13.98 12.10
N THR A 322 -2.69 13.89 10.78
CA THR A 322 -3.69 14.56 9.99
C THR A 322 -5.04 13.87 10.15
N HIS A 323 -6.01 14.61 10.67
CA HIS A 323 -7.41 14.36 10.37
C HIS A 323 -7.82 15.46 9.39
N MET A 324 -7.79 15.15 8.10
CA MET A 324 -8.24 16.06 7.06
C MET A 324 -9.73 15.83 6.78
N GLU A 325 -10.43 16.88 6.37
CA GLU A 325 -11.81 16.77 5.92
C GLU A 325 -11.94 15.82 4.71
N CYS A 326 -10.86 15.68 3.93
CA CYS A 326 -10.74 14.71 2.85
C CYS A 326 -10.82 13.25 3.35
N ASP A 327 -10.26 12.91 4.51
CA ASP A 327 -10.37 11.56 5.10
C ASP A 327 -11.84 11.19 5.36
N SER A 328 -12.65 12.18 5.77
CA SER A 328 -14.08 12.00 5.93
C SER A 328 -14.79 11.80 4.59
N MET A 329 -14.31 12.41 3.49
CA MET A 329 -14.83 12.15 2.15
C MET A 329 -14.53 10.72 1.74
N HIS A 330 -13.28 10.28 1.88
CA HIS A 330 -12.84 8.91 1.56
C HIS A 330 -13.66 7.88 2.35
N ALA A 331 -13.85 8.08 3.66
CA ALA A 331 -14.68 7.19 4.48
C ALA A 331 -16.16 7.12 4.02
N CYS A 332 -16.71 8.22 3.51
CA CYS A 332 -18.06 8.24 2.91
C CYS A 332 -18.10 7.49 1.58
N ILE A 333 -17.08 7.66 0.73
CA ILE A 333 -16.93 6.99 -0.56
C ILE A 333 -16.80 5.47 -0.37
N GLU A 334 -15.94 5.03 0.56
CA GLU A 334 -15.78 3.62 0.91
C GLU A 334 -17.10 2.99 1.38
N ARG A 335 -17.89 3.72 2.18
CA ARG A 335 -19.21 3.27 2.64
C ARG A 335 -20.20 3.15 1.47
N ALA A 336 -20.22 4.14 0.57
CA ALA A 336 -21.10 4.13 -0.60
C ALA A 336 -20.76 2.99 -1.56
N LYS A 337 -19.47 2.67 -1.73
CA LYS A 337 -18.97 1.58 -2.57
C LYS A 337 -19.38 0.18 -2.06
N LYS A 338 -19.55 -0.03 -0.76
CA LYS A 338 -19.65 -1.37 -0.12
C LYS A 338 -20.66 -2.32 -0.80
N ASN A 339 -21.77 -1.81 -1.32
CA ASN A 339 -22.84 -2.60 -1.94
C ASN A 339 -23.03 -2.32 -3.44
N VAL A 340 -22.06 -1.66 -4.08
CA VAL A 340 -22.14 -1.26 -5.50
C VAL A 340 -21.14 -2.05 -6.31
N THR A 341 -21.60 -2.64 -7.41
CA THR A 341 -20.73 -3.25 -8.42
C THR A 341 -20.33 -2.20 -9.44
N ILE A 342 -19.03 -2.14 -9.74
CA ILE A 342 -18.44 -1.17 -10.66
C ILE A 342 -17.80 -1.96 -11.80
N HIS A 343 -18.34 -1.79 -13.00
CA HIS A 343 -17.89 -2.49 -14.20
C HIS A 343 -16.95 -1.66 -15.06
N ILE A 344 -17.02 -0.32 -15.05
CA ILE A 344 -16.12 0.58 -15.78
C ILE A 344 -15.75 1.80 -14.93
N PRO A 345 -14.60 2.46 -15.19
CA PRO A 345 -14.14 3.56 -14.35
C PRO A 345 -15.16 4.71 -14.24
N ASP A 346 -15.88 5.01 -15.32
CA ASP A 346 -16.86 6.11 -15.36
C ASP A 346 -18.00 5.95 -14.34
N GLN A 347 -18.29 4.72 -13.90
CA GLN A 347 -19.31 4.47 -12.87
C GLN A 347 -18.86 4.93 -11.48
N TRP A 348 -17.56 5.11 -11.24
CA TRP A 348 -17.08 5.75 -10.00
C TRP A 348 -17.64 7.15 -9.86
N ASN A 349 -17.88 7.88 -10.96
CA ASN A 349 -18.40 9.25 -10.89
C ASN A 349 -19.73 9.30 -10.15
N THR A 350 -20.62 8.34 -10.40
CA THR A 350 -21.91 8.25 -9.70
C THR A 350 -21.73 7.88 -8.23
N VAL A 351 -20.84 6.93 -7.93
CA VAL A 351 -20.56 6.50 -6.54
C VAL A 351 -20.01 7.66 -5.72
N LEU A 352 -19.05 8.41 -6.29
CA LEU A 352 -18.43 9.57 -5.67
C LEU A 352 -19.46 10.68 -5.44
N GLN A 353 -20.24 11.02 -6.46
CA GLN A 353 -21.27 12.05 -6.34
C GLN A 353 -22.29 11.71 -5.25
N MET A 354 -22.74 10.45 -5.17
CA MET A 354 -23.74 10.00 -4.21
C MET A 354 -23.18 9.67 -2.82
N ALA A 355 -21.85 9.72 -2.62
CA ALA A 355 -21.22 9.36 -1.35
C ALA A 355 -21.65 10.26 -0.18
N ARG A 356 -22.06 11.51 -0.45
CA ARG A 356 -22.67 12.42 0.51
C ARG A 356 -24.09 12.80 0.08
N PRO A 357 -25.13 12.06 0.54
CA PRO A 357 -26.51 12.27 0.10
C PRO A 357 -27.06 13.69 0.35
N SER A 358 -26.68 14.33 1.45
CA SER A 358 -27.18 15.67 1.82
C SER A 358 -26.58 16.79 0.98
N ALA A 359 -25.42 16.58 0.38
CA ALA A 359 -24.73 17.56 -0.45
C ALA A 359 -23.79 16.80 -1.41
N PRO A 360 -24.29 16.32 -2.55
CA PRO A 360 -23.51 15.52 -3.48
C PRO A 360 -22.15 16.14 -3.81
N TYR A 361 -21.12 15.30 -3.99
CA TYR A 361 -19.79 15.78 -4.39
C TYR A 361 -19.78 16.23 -5.86
N THR A 362 -19.05 17.29 -6.15
CA THR A 362 -18.79 17.70 -7.54
C THR A 362 -17.71 16.78 -8.11
N VAL A 363 -18.04 16.02 -9.15
CA VAL A 363 -17.08 15.10 -9.77
C VAL A 363 -16.59 15.65 -11.10
N VAL A 364 -15.27 15.76 -11.24
CA VAL A 364 -14.59 16.27 -12.43
C VAL A 364 -13.73 15.16 -13.04
N PRO A 365 -14.21 14.48 -14.09
CA PRO A 365 -13.42 13.47 -14.80
C PRO A 365 -12.26 14.12 -15.55
N ILE A 366 -11.05 13.60 -15.37
CA ILE A 366 -9.83 14.10 -16.00
C ILE A 366 -9.37 13.16 -17.12
N LYS A 367 -9.10 13.73 -18.30
CA LYS A 367 -8.55 13.02 -19.45
C LYS A 367 -7.07 13.30 -19.63
N HIS A 368 -6.39 12.42 -20.35
CA HIS A 368 -4.97 12.59 -20.71
C HIS A 368 -4.68 13.93 -21.42
N SER A 369 -5.64 14.46 -22.18
CA SER A 369 -5.54 15.75 -22.86
C SER A 369 -5.53 16.94 -21.91
N ASP A 370 -6.09 16.79 -20.71
CA ASP A 370 -6.22 17.87 -19.73
C ASP A 370 -4.94 18.01 -18.90
N ILE A 371 -4.18 16.90 -18.76
CA ILE A 371 -2.99 16.82 -17.90
C ILE A 371 -1.83 17.61 -18.49
N GLN A 372 -1.34 18.57 -17.70
CA GLN A 372 -0.26 19.47 -18.08
C GLN A 372 1.10 18.96 -17.60
N ASP A 373 2.15 19.23 -18.38
CA ASP A 373 3.53 18.82 -18.06
C ASP A 373 4.24 19.86 -17.18
N PHE A 374 4.03 19.72 -15.87
CA PHE A 374 4.71 20.55 -14.88
C PHE A 374 6.18 20.16 -14.66
N LYS A 375 6.63 18.99 -15.13
CA LYS A 375 8.06 18.62 -15.11
C LYS A 375 8.84 19.41 -16.15
N MET A 376 8.29 19.56 -17.34
CA MET A 376 8.83 20.44 -18.38
C MET A 376 8.84 21.90 -17.90
N LEU A 377 7.75 22.36 -17.27
CA LEU A 377 7.70 23.69 -16.69
C LEU A 377 8.81 23.90 -15.65
N ALA A 378 8.90 23.02 -14.65
CA ALA A 378 9.89 23.10 -13.58
C ALA A 378 11.33 23.09 -14.13
N SER A 379 11.60 22.33 -15.19
CA SER A 379 12.93 22.33 -15.84
C SER A 379 13.34 23.72 -16.36
N SER A 380 12.37 24.59 -16.66
CA SER A 380 12.59 25.95 -17.16
C SER A 380 12.50 27.04 -16.08
N SER A 381 11.65 26.86 -15.06
CA SER A 381 11.38 27.85 -13.99
C SER A 381 12.10 27.54 -12.68
N MET A 382 12.28 26.27 -12.32
CA MET A 382 12.80 25.79 -11.03
C MET A 382 14.22 25.21 -11.16
N ARG A 383 15.17 26.00 -11.67
CA ARG A 383 16.56 25.54 -11.90
C ARG A 383 17.39 25.44 -10.63
N ASN A 384 17.13 26.32 -9.68
CA ASN A 384 17.71 26.28 -8.35
C ASN A 384 16.63 25.82 -7.36
N THR A 385 16.89 24.67 -6.75
CA THR A 385 16.08 24.10 -5.68
C THR A 385 16.96 23.66 -4.50
N LYS A 386 18.26 23.94 -4.54
CA LYS A 386 19.24 23.40 -3.59
C LYS A 386 19.61 24.39 -2.51
N THR A 387 19.67 25.68 -2.84
CA THR A 387 20.13 26.72 -1.90
C THR A 387 19.20 27.92 -1.92
N ASP A 388 19.03 28.52 -0.75
CA ASP A 388 18.31 29.80 -0.59
C ASP A 388 19.19 30.99 -1.01
N ILE A 389 18.67 32.21 -0.84
CA ILE A 389 19.40 33.45 -1.17
C ILE A 389 20.63 33.69 -0.30
N SER A 390 20.70 33.12 0.91
CA SER A 390 21.86 33.19 1.80
C SER A 390 22.94 32.15 1.47
N GLY A 391 22.65 31.24 0.55
CA GLY A 391 23.54 30.12 0.21
C GLY A 391 23.37 28.90 1.12
N THR A 392 22.38 28.91 2.01
CA THR A 392 22.06 27.78 2.90
C THR A 392 21.32 26.70 2.12
N ARG A 393 21.65 25.44 2.38
CA ARG A 393 21.00 24.28 1.73
C ARG A 393 19.53 24.17 2.14
N ILE A 394 18.66 23.93 1.16
CA ILE A 394 17.21 23.76 1.35
C ILE A 394 16.89 22.28 1.53
N LEU A 395 16.17 21.95 2.59
CA LEU A 395 15.68 20.61 2.87
C LEU A 395 14.18 20.51 2.52
N TRP A 396 13.86 20.18 1.27
CA TRP A 396 12.47 20.11 0.77
C TRP A 396 11.57 19.21 1.63
N THR A 397 12.12 18.09 2.10
CA THR A 397 11.45 17.13 2.99
C THR A 397 11.15 17.67 4.38
N LYS A 398 11.67 18.84 4.75
CA LYS A 398 11.36 19.52 6.03
C LYS A 398 10.48 20.75 5.85
N ILE A 399 10.29 21.25 4.62
CA ILE A 399 9.44 22.42 4.38
C ILE A 399 8.00 22.13 4.83
N LYS A 400 7.44 23.07 5.60
CA LYS A 400 6.06 23.01 6.10
C LYS A 400 5.14 24.04 5.47
N TRP A 401 5.69 25.07 4.87
CA TRP A 401 4.91 26.12 4.24
C TRP A 401 5.68 26.69 3.05
N ILE A 402 5.03 26.76 1.89
CA ILE A 402 5.51 27.49 0.70
C ILE A 402 4.48 28.54 0.31
N ARG A 403 4.93 29.76 0.04
CA ARG A 403 4.11 30.86 -0.44
C ARG A 403 4.54 31.27 -1.85
N TYR A 404 3.53 31.46 -2.70
CA TYR A 404 3.63 31.86 -4.09
C TYR A 404 2.95 33.23 -4.24
N GLY A 405 3.69 34.25 -4.63
CA GLY A 405 3.19 35.62 -4.79
C GLY A 405 3.07 36.03 -6.26
N LYS A 406 2.00 36.73 -6.61
CA LYS A 406 1.83 37.32 -7.93
C LYS A 406 2.89 38.40 -8.17
N GLY A 407 3.50 38.39 -9.35
CA GLY A 407 4.62 39.28 -9.69
C GLY A 407 5.99 38.75 -9.25
N GLU A 408 6.03 37.81 -8.30
CA GLU A 408 7.25 37.17 -7.81
C GLU A 408 7.64 35.96 -8.67
N THR A 409 7.87 36.16 -9.97
CA THR A 409 7.95 35.05 -10.95
C THR A 409 9.05 34.02 -10.66
N ASP A 410 10.17 34.46 -10.11
CA ASP A 410 11.35 33.62 -9.85
C ASP A 410 11.62 33.44 -8.33
N THR A 411 10.76 33.94 -7.45
CA THR A 411 10.95 33.88 -5.99
C THR A 411 9.89 32.99 -5.35
N LEU A 412 10.32 32.06 -4.51
CA LEU A 412 9.46 31.30 -3.61
C LEU A 412 9.80 31.65 -2.16
N PHE A 413 8.78 31.75 -1.34
CA PHE A 413 8.94 31.96 0.09
C PHE A 413 8.65 30.64 0.80
N PHE A 414 9.51 30.20 1.70
CA PHE A 414 9.28 28.95 2.43
C PHE A 414 9.72 29.04 3.90
N LYS A 415 9.12 28.22 4.75
CA LYS A 415 9.53 28.07 6.15
C LYS A 415 9.39 26.63 6.64
N TYR A 416 10.20 26.29 7.63
CA TYR A 416 10.24 24.96 8.25
C TYR A 416 9.29 24.85 9.45
N THR A 417 9.04 25.96 10.12
CA THR A 417 8.12 26.05 11.27
C THR A 417 7.11 27.17 11.01
N PRO A 418 5.83 27.00 11.35
CA PRO A 418 4.83 28.07 11.22
C PRO A 418 5.23 29.40 11.89
N GLY A 419 5.90 29.36 13.04
CA GLY A 419 6.36 30.57 13.76
C GLY A 419 7.54 31.31 13.13
N ASP A 420 8.28 30.67 12.22
CA ASP A 420 9.50 31.24 11.65
C ASP A 420 9.21 32.28 10.55
N PRO A 421 10.10 33.28 10.36
CA PRO A 421 10.05 34.13 9.18
C PRO A 421 10.29 33.31 7.90
N PHE A 422 9.75 33.80 6.77
CA PHE A 422 9.97 33.16 5.48
C PHE A 422 11.43 33.30 5.02
N ASN A 423 12.02 32.18 4.63
CA ASN A 423 13.22 32.13 3.81
C ASN A 423 12.86 32.33 2.35
N LEU A 424 13.81 32.84 1.56
CA LEU A 424 13.61 33.12 0.15
C LEU A 424 14.44 32.18 -0.72
N LEU A 425 13.77 31.54 -1.67
CA LEU A 425 14.39 30.75 -2.73
C LEU A 425 14.25 31.48 -4.07
N LYS A 426 15.38 31.87 -4.66
CA LYS A 426 15.42 32.26 -6.07
C LYS A 426 15.52 31.02 -6.94
N THR A 427 14.44 30.71 -7.63
CA THR A 427 14.25 29.51 -8.47
C THR A 427 15.09 29.52 -9.73
N ARG A 428 15.56 30.70 -10.18
CA ARG A 428 16.55 30.84 -11.24
C ARG A 428 17.91 31.24 -10.69
N GLY A 429 18.94 30.50 -11.08
CA GLY A 429 20.32 30.82 -10.74
C GLY A 429 20.77 32.18 -11.29
N SER A 430 21.72 32.80 -10.59
CA SER A 430 22.44 34.00 -11.03
C SER A 430 23.27 33.70 -12.28
N THR A 431 22.66 33.72 -13.46
CA THR A 431 23.43 33.79 -14.71
C THR A 431 23.79 35.26 -14.97
N GLY A 432 25.08 35.57 -14.99
CA GLY A 432 25.68 36.91 -15.02
C GLY A 432 25.41 37.81 -16.24
N ARG A 433 24.22 37.74 -16.85
CA ARG A 433 23.73 38.75 -17.79
C ARG A 433 22.25 38.98 -17.54
N ARG A 434 21.85 40.25 -17.44
CA ARG A 434 20.45 40.74 -17.49
C ARG A 434 19.77 40.23 -18.77
N ARG A 435 19.38 38.95 -18.82
CA ARG A 435 18.40 38.47 -19.80
C ARG A 435 17.05 38.92 -19.27
N ARG A 436 16.29 39.65 -20.11
CA ARG A 436 14.89 39.99 -19.87
C ARG A 436 14.17 38.76 -19.35
N GLN A 437 13.41 38.93 -18.27
CA GLN A 437 12.59 37.89 -17.65
C GLN A 437 11.70 37.27 -18.73
N PRO A 438 11.89 35.99 -19.13
CA PRO A 438 10.87 35.34 -19.92
C PRO A 438 9.68 35.11 -18.99
N ALA A 439 8.55 35.75 -19.34
CA ALA A 439 7.27 35.55 -18.69
C ALA A 439 6.95 34.04 -18.63
N PRO A 440 6.18 33.58 -17.62
CA PRO A 440 5.70 32.20 -17.59
C PRO A 440 5.04 31.87 -18.94
N PRO A 441 5.24 30.65 -19.47
CA PRO A 441 4.77 30.28 -20.80
C PRO A 441 3.27 30.58 -20.93
N GLU A 442 2.83 31.11 -22.06
CA GLU A 442 1.40 31.42 -22.27
C GLU A 442 0.52 30.17 -22.20
N HIS A 443 1.05 29.06 -22.70
CA HIS A 443 0.38 27.77 -22.68
C HIS A 443 1.31 26.71 -22.07
N LEU A 444 0.72 25.87 -21.22
CA LEU A 444 1.38 24.67 -20.73
C LEU A 444 1.31 23.59 -21.81
N SER A 445 2.37 22.80 -21.93
CA SER A 445 2.41 21.64 -22.80
C SER A 445 1.68 20.47 -22.16
N ALA A 446 0.92 19.71 -22.96
CA ALA A 446 0.27 18.49 -22.47
C ALA A 446 1.31 17.44 -22.07
N ARG A 447 1.08 16.76 -20.94
CA ARG A 447 1.96 15.69 -20.46
C ARG A 447 1.85 14.43 -21.29
N TYR A 448 0.66 14.19 -21.84
CA TYR A 448 0.33 12.99 -22.59
C TYR A 448 -0.28 13.37 -23.94
N SER A 449 0.24 12.79 -25.01
CA SER A 449 -0.32 12.95 -26.36
C SER A 449 -1.45 11.96 -26.67
N ARG A 450 -1.55 10.89 -25.89
CA ARG A 450 -2.52 9.81 -26.03
C ARG A 450 -2.71 9.09 -24.70
N ARG A 451 -3.73 8.23 -24.62
CA ARG A 451 -3.93 7.31 -23.50
C ARG A 451 -2.71 6.42 -23.26
N GLN A 452 -2.40 6.19 -21.99
CA GLN A 452 -1.29 5.38 -21.53
C GLN A 452 -1.64 3.89 -21.63
N PRO A 453 -0.75 3.03 -22.16
CA PRO A 453 -1.00 1.60 -22.30
C PRO A 453 -0.98 0.88 -20.94
N VAL A 454 -1.87 -0.10 -20.78
CA VAL A 454 -1.78 -1.09 -19.70
C VAL A 454 -0.91 -2.27 -20.10
N SER A 455 -0.50 -3.10 -19.14
CA SER A 455 0.21 -4.34 -19.47
C SER A 455 -0.65 -5.28 -20.31
N SER A 456 -0.05 -5.98 -21.26
CA SER A 456 -0.76 -7.00 -22.06
C SER A 456 -1.42 -8.07 -21.18
N ALA A 457 -0.79 -8.43 -20.06
CA ALA A 457 -1.35 -9.34 -19.07
C ALA A 457 -2.61 -8.76 -18.40
N LYS A 458 -2.59 -7.48 -18.00
CA LYS A 458 -3.76 -6.80 -17.45
C LYS A 458 -4.89 -6.72 -18.46
N LYS A 459 -4.60 -6.34 -19.71
CA LYS A 459 -5.63 -6.31 -20.76
C LYS A 459 -6.24 -7.69 -20.99
N ALA A 460 -5.43 -8.75 -21.02
CA ALA A 460 -5.91 -10.12 -21.16
C ALA A 460 -6.86 -10.51 -20.02
N ASP A 461 -6.49 -10.22 -18.76
CA ASP A 461 -7.35 -10.49 -17.60
C ASP A 461 -8.67 -9.71 -17.65
N LEU A 462 -8.64 -8.44 -18.05
CA LEU A 462 -9.84 -7.61 -18.18
C LEU A 462 -10.79 -8.12 -19.28
N LEU A 463 -10.23 -8.58 -20.41
CA LEU A 463 -11.02 -9.20 -21.48
C LEU A 463 -11.57 -10.56 -21.06
N ASP A 464 -10.85 -11.32 -20.23
CA ASP A 464 -11.33 -12.57 -19.67
C ASP A 464 -12.53 -12.35 -18.75
N LEU A 465 -12.50 -11.30 -17.92
CA LEU A 465 -13.67 -10.88 -17.13
C LEU A 465 -14.89 -10.51 -17.98
N CYS A 466 -14.67 -10.01 -19.21
CA CYS A 466 -15.74 -9.79 -20.17
C CYS A 466 -16.30 -11.13 -20.70
N ARG A 467 -15.43 -12.07 -21.08
CA ARG A 467 -15.83 -13.40 -21.56
C ARG A 467 -16.58 -14.22 -20.52
N LEU A 468 -16.20 -14.11 -19.25
CA LEU A 468 -16.84 -14.77 -18.11
C LEU A 468 -18.21 -14.15 -17.74
N GLY A 469 -18.65 -13.08 -18.41
CA GLY A 469 -19.93 -12.42 -18.15
C GLY A 469 -19.97 -11.60 -16.86
N ILE A 470 -18.85 -11.45 -16.15
CA ILE A 470 -18.75 -10.64 -14.92
C ILE A 470 -18.88 -9.16 -15.25
N VAL A 471 -18.29 -8.74 -16.38
CA VAL A 471 -18.55 -7.44 -16.98
C VAL A 471 -19.69 -7.61 -18.00
N PRO A 472 -20.82 -6.89 -17.86
CA PRO A 472 -21.91 -6.93 -18.83
C PRO A 472 -21.46 -6.53 -20.24
N GLU A 473 -22.08 -7.13 -21.26
CA GLU A 473 -21.72 -6.97 -22.68
C GLU A 473 -21.65 -5.50 -23.13
N GLN A 474 -22.57 -4.67 -22.63
CA GLN A 474 -22.60 -3.22 -22.89
C GLN A 474 -21.29 -2.49 -22.55
N HIS A 475 -20.47 -3.06 -21.66
CA HIS A 475 -19.21 -2.47 -21.22
C HIS A 475 -17.97 -3.09 -21.89
N HIS A 476 -18.11 -4.17 -22.66
CA HIS A 476 -16.96 -4.87 -23.27
C HIS A 476 -16.14 -3.97 -24.19
N ASN A 477 -16.81 -3.09 -24.95
CA ASN A 477 -16.17 -2.19 -25.90
C ASN A 477 -15.13 -1.26 -25.22
N PHE A 478 -15.36 -0.88 -23.97
CA PHE A 478 -14.41 -0.09 -23.18
C PHE A 478 -13.08 -0.85 -23.05
N TYR A 479 -13.13 -2.12 -22.61
CA TYR A 479 -11.97 -2.96 -22.38
C TYR A 479 -11.23 -3.34 -23.67
N HIS A 480 -11.97 -3.60 -24.75
CA HIS A 480 -11.37 -3.87 -26.07
C HIS A 480 -10.52 -2.69 -26.57
N LYS A 481 -10.98 -1.46 -26.34
CA LYS A 481 -10.32 -0.22 -26.76
C LYS A 481 -9.15 0.21 -25.88
N LEU A 482 -8.87 -0.48 -24.78
CA LEU A 482 -7.73 -0.13 -23.92
C LEU A 482 -6.40 -0.29 -24.69
N PRO A 483 -5.52 0.73 -24.71
CA PRO A 483 -4.17 0.56 -25.24
C PRO A 483 -3.40 -0.42 -24.36
N SER A 484 -2.55 -1.27 -24.96
CA SER A 484 -1.74 -2.24 -24.22
C SER A 484 -0.34 -2.42 -24.79
N GLU A 485 0.63 -2.69 -23.92
CA GLU A 485 2.03 -2.92 -24.28
C GLU A 485 2.68 -3.96 -23.34
N ASN A 486 3.65 -4.74 -23.84
CA ASN A 486 4.34 -5.76 -23.04
C ASN A 486 5.29 -5.17 -21.99
N SER A 487 5.82 -3.98 -22.23
CA SER A 487 6.76 -3.26 -21.36
C SER A 487 6.07 -2.44 -20.26
N ALA A 488 4.74 -2.30 -20.31
CA ALA A 488 4.00 -1.47 -19.38
C ALA A 488 4.01 -2.10 -17.97
N PRO A 489 4.40 -1.34 -16.93
CA PRO A 489 4.50 -1.85 -15.58
C PRO A 489 3.11 -2.19 -15.02
N ASP A 490 2.97 -3.39 -14.49
CA ASP A 490 1.74 -3.88 -13.85
C ASP A 490 1.79 -3.66 -12.33
N ARG A 491 1.96 -2.39 -11.93
CA ARG A 491 2.13 -2.01 -10.52
C ARG A 491 0.98 -1.10 -10.10
N LEU A 492 0.28 -1.45 -9.00
CA LEU A 492 -0.52 -0.45 -8.28
C LEU A 492 0.46 0.63 -7.81
N ALA A 493 0.20 1.89 -8.14
CA ALA A 493 1.05 2.98 -7.73
C ALA A 493 1.07 3.05 -6.18
N GLU A 494 2.26 2.94 -5.62
CA GLU A 494 2.49 2.79 -4.18
C GLU A 494 1.76 3.87 -3.37
N PRO A 495 1.27 3.55 -2.15
CA PRO A 495 1.16 4.59 -1.13
C PRO A 495 2.59 5.06 -0.85
N ASP A 496 2.87 6.32 -1.21
CA ASP A 496 4.19 6.92 -1.09
C ASP A 496 4.68 6.77 0.34
N ALA A 497 5.82 6.10 0.52
CA ALA A 497 6.56 6.29 1.75
C ALA A 497 7.07 7.72 1.76
N THR A 498 7.02 8.30 2.95
CA THR A 498 7.97 9.30 3.38
C THR A 498 9.38 8.72 3.16
N GLU A 499 10.01 9.09 2.04
CA GLU A 499 11.45 8.91 1.84
C GLU A 499 12.18 9.78 2.86
N ASP A 500 12.21 9.35 4.12
CA ASP A 500 13.08 9.88 5.18
C ASP A 500 14.45 9.19 5.11
N THR A 501 15.03 9.12 3.92
CA THR A 501 16.42 8.71 3.75
C THR A 501 17.12 9.73 2.85
N ASP A 502 17.42 10.91 3.41
CA ASP A 502 18.76 11.45 3.21
C ASP A 502 19.68 10.44 3.89
N THR A 503 20.33 9.57 3.10
CA THR A 503 21.49 8.84 3.56
C THR A 503 22.56 9.89 3.85
N ASP A 504 22.79 10.13 5.14
CA ASP A 504 24.04 10.65 5.67
C ASP A 504 25.15 9.66 5.30
N GLU A 505 25.72 9.78 4.10
CA GLU A 505 27.05 9.25 3.80
C GLU A 505 27.80 10.31 2.98
N ASP A 506 28.90 10.77 3.58
CA ASP A 506 29.96 11.71 3.17
C ASP A 506 30.04 12.21 1.72
#